data_AF-A0A6M9PN10-F1
#
_entry.id   AF-A0A6M9PN10-F1
#
_cell.length_a   1.000
_cell.length_b   1.000
_cell.length_c   1.000
_cell.angle_alpha   90.00
_cell.angle_beta   90.00
_cell.angle_gamma   90.00
#
_symmetry.space_group_name_H-M   'P 1'
#
loop_
_entity.id
_entity.type
_entity.pdbx_description
1 polymer ?
#
loop_
_entity_poly.entity_id
_entity_poly.type
_entity_poly.pdbx_seq_one_letter_code
_entity_poly.pdbx_strand_id
1 'polypeptide(L)'
;MRHQQIESGIHLRHGDLTPREILISILEEEGDILGWEEEALIREASMKLDEPPEVCFRMVRFALNGLIRDHVAIRDDGLITLRE
;
A
#
# COMPACT_ATOMS: atom_id res chain seq x y z
N MET A 1 -12.00 -34.16 1.11
CA MET A 1 -11.24 -33.01 0.57
C MET A 1 -12.22 -31.88 0.36
N ARG A 2 -12.13 -30.80 1.15
CA ARG A 2 -12.95 -29.59 1.00
C ARG A 2 -12.00 -28.40 1.11
N HIS A 3 -11.61 -27.85 -0.04
CA HIS A 3 -10.94 -26.54 -0.08
C HIS A 3 -12.02 -25.50 0.21
N GLN A 4 -11.93 -24.84 1.36
CA GLN A 4 -12.66 -23.60 1.61
C GLN A 4 -12.00 -22.52 0.76
N GLN A 5 -12.66 -22.15 -0.34
CA GLN A 5 -12.41 -20.86 -0.97
C GLN A 5 -12.80 -19.80 0.07
N ILE A 6 -11.78 -19.20 0.68
CA ILE A 6 -11.97 -17.99 1.47
C ILE A 6 -12.19 -16.89 0.43
N GLU A 7 -13.46 -16.50 0.28
CA GLU A 7 -13.85 -15.27 -0.39
C GLU A 7 -13.25 -14.09 0.40
N SER A 8 -12.02 -13.69 0.09
CA SER A 8 -11.44 -12.43 0.55
C SER A 8 -11.91 -11.29 -0.36
N GLY A 9 -13.23 -11.16 -0.52
CA GLY A 9 -13.88 -10.01 -1.15
C GLY A 9 -14.10 -8.92 -0.12
N ILE A 10 -13.02 -8.36 0.46
CA ILE A 10 -13.17 -7.18 1.30
C ILE A 10 -13.34 -5.98 0.36
N HIS A 11 -14.58 -5.69 -0.01
CA HIS A 11 -14.93 -4.43 -0.66
C HIS A 11 -14.83 -3.31 0.39
N LEU A 12 -13.60 -2.92 0.73
CA LEU A 12 -13.32 -1.76 1.57
C LEU A 12 -13.74 -0.52 0.79
N ARG A 13 -14.74 0.19 1.32
CA ARG A 13 -15.11 1.52 0.82
C ARG A 13 -13.85 2.37 0.93
N HIS A 14 -13.39 2.91 -0.20
CA HIS A 14 -12.10 3.60 -0.30
C HIS A 14 -11.95 4.78 0.68
N GLY A 15 -13.04 5.31 1.25
CA GLY A 15 -13.01 6.40 2.22
C GLY A 15 -12.62 6.03 3.66
N ASP A 16 -12.52 4.75 4.02
CA ASP A 16 -12.25 4.32 5.41
C ASP A 16 -10.82 3.79 5.63
N LEU A 17 -9.98 3.74 4.58
CA LEU A 17 -8.65 3.15 4.68
C LEU A 17 -7.62 4.16 5.18
N THR A 18 -6.82 3.72 6.14
CA THR A 18 -5.62 4.45 6.56
C THR A 18 -4.59 4.48 5.43
N PRO A 19 -3.69 5.48 5.38
CA PRO A 19 -2.61 5.53 4.40
C PRO A 19 -1.77 4.25 4.36
N ARG A 20 -1.63 3.58 5.51
CA ARG A 20 -0.92 2.30 5.64
C ARG A 20 -1.66 1.17 4.92
N GLU A 21 -2.97 1.06 5.10
CA GLU A 21 -3.80 0.04 4.45
C GLU A 21 -3.89 0.27 2.94
N ILE A 22 -3.97 1.54 2.51
CA ILE A 22 -3.93 1.89 1.08
C ILE A 22 -2.62 1.40 0.44
N LEU A 23 -1.47 1.67 1.09
CA LEU A 23 -0.17 1.23 0.58
C LEU A 23 -0.08 -0.29 0.49
N ILE A 24 -0.58 -1.02 1.49
CA ILE A 24 -0.60 -2.48 1.48
C ILE A 24 -1.49 -2.98 0.33
N SER A 25 -2.71 -2.45 0.19
CA SER A 25 -3.64 -2.84 -0.89
C SER A 25 -3.04 -2.63 -2.28
N ILE A 26 -2.38 -1.49 -2.54
CA ILE A 26 -1.71 -1.27 -3.84
C ILE A 26 -0.58 -2.28 -4.07
N LEU A 27 0.21 -2.57 -3.03
CA LEU A 27 1.31 -3.53 -3.14
C LEU A 27 0.82 -4.98 -3.28
N GLU A 28 -0.31 -5.35 -2.66
CA GLU A 28 -0.94 -6.67 -2.81
C GLU A 28 -1.54 -6.85 -4.22
N GLU A 29 -2.15 -5.80 -4.78
CA GLU A 29 -2.80 -5.86 -6.09
C GLU A 29 -1.79 -5.84 -7.25
N GLU A 30 -0.72 -5.05 -7.14
CA GLU A 30 0.18 -4.76 -8.27
C GLU A 30 1.68 -4.91 -7.93
N GLY A 31 2.05 -4.88 -6.64
CA GLY A 31 3.44 -4.82 -6.18
C GLY A 31 4.14 -6.18 -6.01
N ASP A 32 3.41 -7.28 -5.88
CA ASP A 32 3.98 -8.60 -5.55
C ASP A 32 4.84 -9.21 -6.68
N ILE A 33 4.65 -8.76 -7.93
CA ILE A 33 5.34 -9.31 -9.11
C ILE A 33 6.48 -8.40 -9.61
N LEU A 34 6.32 -7.07 -9.51
CA LEU A 34 7.24 -6.11 -10.13
C LEU A 34 7.81 -5.08 -9.15
N GLY A 35 7.22 -4.89 -7.98
CA GLY A 35 7.51 -3.78 -7.09
C GLY A 35 7.11 -2.42 -7.67
N TRP A 36 7.09 -1.42 -6.80
CA TRP A 36 6.71 -0.05 -7.16
C TRP A 36 7.85 0.93 -6.97
N GLU A 37 8.03 1.84 -7.92
CA GLU A 37 8.85 3.03 -7.70
C GLU A 37 8.25 3.84 -6.55
N GLU A 38 9.09 4.25 -5.60
CA GLU A 38 8.63 4.87 -4.35
C GLU A 38 7.78 6.12 -4.58
N GLU A 39 8.20 7.02 -5.46
CA GLU A 39 7.44 8.24 -5.70
C GLU A 39 6.13 7.96 -6.46
N ALA A 40 6.11 6.97 -7.36
CA ALA A 40 4.88 6.50 -8.01
C ALA A 40 3.89 5.89 -7.01
N LEU A 41 4.37 5.05 -6.10
CA LEU A 41 3.56 4.46 -5.04
C LEU A 41 2.97 5.54 -4.13
N ILE A 42 3.80 6.50 -3.71
CA ILE A 42 3.35 7.61 -2.87
C ILE A 42 2.27 8.43 -3.59
N ARG A 43 2.46 8.73 -4.89
CA ARG A 43 1.49 9.47 -5.70
C ARG A 43 0.16 8.73 -5.78
N GLU A 44 0.19 7.45 -6.14
CA GLU A 44 -1.03 6.63 -6.29
C GLU A 44 -1.80 6.51 -4.97
N ALA A 45 -1.10 6.18 -3.87
CA ALA A 45 -1.72 6.08 -2.56
C ALA A 45 -2.29 7.43 -2.08
N SER A 46 -1.63 8.55 -2.42
CA SER A 46 -2.11 9.88 -2.04
C SER A 46 -3.41 10.28 -2.76
N MET A 47 -3.63 9.79 -3.98
CA MET A 47 -4.86 10.06 -4.74
C MET A 47 -6.10 9.37 -4.18
N LYS A 48 -5.91 8.37 -3.30
CA LYS A 48 -6.99 7.61 -2.65
C LYS A 48 -7.43 8.23 -1.31
N LEU A 49 -6.77 9.30 -0.85
CA LEU A 49 -7.10 10.01 0.39
C LEU A 49 -7.94 11.26 0.10
N ASP A 50 -8.91 11.55 0.97
CA ASP A 50 -9.81 12.71 0.88
C ASP A 50 -9.31 13.88 1.75
N GLU A 51 -8.08 14.31 1.52
CA GLU A 51 -7.43 15.41 2.23
C GLU A 51 -6.68 16.33 1.22
N PRO A 52 -6.22 17.53 1.61
CA PRO A 52 -5.42 18.36 0.73
C PRO A 52 -4.16 17.63 0.24
N PRO A 53 -3.74 17.80 -1.03
CA PRO A 53 -2.65 17.01 -1.62
C PRO A 53 -1.37 16.98 -0.77
N GLU A 54 -0.91 18.14 -0.28
CA GLU A 54 0.30 18.23 0.56
C GLU A 54 0.19 17.46 1.89
N VAL A 55 -1.03 17.29 2.40
CA VAL A 55 -1.31 16.49 3.59
C VAL A 55 -1.28 15.01 3.22
N CYS A 56 -1.96 14.60 2.15
CA CYS A 56 -1.92 13.23 1.63
C CYS A 56 -0.49 12.74 1.40
N PHE A 57 0.32 13.51 0.66
CA PHE A 57 1.72 13.18 0.37
C PHE A 57 2.53 12.95 1.65
N ARG A 58 2.37 13.82 2.66
CA ARG A 58 3.06 13.68 3.95
C ARG A 58 2.60 12.44 4.71
N MET A 59 1.29 12.20 4.76
CA MET A 59 0.70 11.05 5.46
C MET A 59 1.17 9.73 4.85
N VAL A 60 1.11 9.62 3.52
CA VAL A 60 1.55 8.42 2.79
C VAL A 60 3.04 8.19 2.94
N ARG A 61 3.88 9.22 2.78
CA ARG A 61 5.33 9.08 2.97
C ARG A 61 5.68 8.65 4.40
N PHE A 62 4.97 9.17 5.41
CA PHE A 62 5.14 8.74 6.80
C PHE A 62 4.71 7.28 7.00
N ALA A 63 3.58 6.87 6.42
CA ALA A 63 3.09 5.50 6.50
C ALA A 63 4.03 4.51 5.81
N LEU A 64 4.54 4.84 4.62
CA LEU A 64 5.52 4.02 3.90
C LEU A 64 6.81 3.82 4.71
N ASN A 65 7.34 4.89 5.29
CA ASN A 65 8.50 4.80 6.19
C ASN A 65 8.21 3.88 7.39
N GLY A 66 6.99 3.93 7.93
CA GLY A 66 6.52 3.02 8.96
C GLY A 66 6.52 1.56 8.49
N LEU A 67 5.96 1.27 7.31
CA LEU A 67 5.95 -0.08 6.73
C LEU A 67 7.35 -0.65 6.53
N ILE A 68 8.30 0.16 6.04
CA ILE A 68 9.68 -0.26 5.84
C ILE A 68 10.37 -0.52 7.18
N ARG A 69 10.21 0.39 8.14
CA ARG A 69 10.77 0.26 9.50
C ARG A 69 10.24 -0.99 10.21
N ASP A 70 8.95 -1.27 10.05
CA ASP A 70 8.29 -2.40 10.68
C ASP A 70 8.48 -3.71 9.88
N HIS A 71 9.29 -3.68 8.82
CA HIS A 71 9.60 -4.79 7.91
C HIS A 71 8.39 -5.44 7.25
N VAL A 72 7.33 -4.67 7.02
CA VAL A 72 6.15 -5.11 6.24
C VAL A 72 6.39 -4.92 4.74
N ALA A 73 7.06 -3.82 4.39
CA ALA A 73 7.55 -3.58 3.04
C ALA A 73 9.08 -3.54 3.05
N ILE A 74 9.70 -3.87 1.92
CA ILE A 74 11.15 -3.75 1.72
C ILE A 74 11.42 -2.84 0.54
N ARG A 75 12.59 -2.21 0.55
CA ARG A 75 13.14 -1.47 -0.59
C ARG A 75 14.25 -2.32 -1.20
N ASP A 76 14.07 -2.74 -2.45
CA ASP A 76 15.07 -3.48 -3.23
C ASP A 76 15.25 -2.81 -4.59
N ASP A 77 16.50 -2.48 -4.93
CA ASP A 77 16.90 -1.74 -6.15
C ASP A 77 16.02 -0.51 -6.50
N GLY A 78 15.56 0.22 -5.48
CA GLY A 78 14.71 1.40 -5.65
C GLY A 78 13.21 1.11 -5.84
N LEU A 79 12.82 -0.16 -5.78
CA LEU A 79 11.44 -0.63 -5.83
C LEU A 79 10.96 -1.01 -4.42
N ILE A 80 9.70 -0.77 -4.15
CA ILE A 80 9.01 -1.14 -2.92
C ILE A 80 8.14 -2.36 -3.18
N THR A 81 8.34 -3.40 -2.39
CA THR A 81 7.53 -4.64 -2.41
C THR A 81 7.07 -4.99 -1.01
N LEU A 82 6.05 -5.84 -0.89
CA LEU A 82 5.74 -6.48 0.38
C LEU A 82 6.82 -7.51 0.72
N ARG A 83 7.04 -7.68 2.01
CA ARG A 83 7.88 -8.74 2.51
C ARG A 83 7.07 -10.05 2.54
N GLU A 84 7.57 -11.09 1.88
CA GLU A 84 7.06 -12.47 2.00
C GLU A 84 7.12 -13.02 3.43
#